data_AF-A0A7V2NGQ9-F1
#
_entry.id   AF-A0A7V2NGQ9-F1
#
_cell.length_a   1.000
_cell.length_b   1.000
_cell.length_c   1.000
_cell.angle_alpha   90.00
_cell.angle_beta   90.00
_cell.angle_gamma   90.00
#
_symmetry.space_group_name_H-M   'P 1'
#
loop_
_entity.id
_entity.type
_entity.pdbx_description
1 polymer ?
#
loop_
_entity_poly.entity_id
_entity_poly.type
_entity_poly.pdbx_seq_one_letter_code
_entity_poly.pdbx_strand_id
1 'polypeptide(L)' 'TGIAASVLVILVQLKYQKIVGSNTTALIFSGEPVFASIFSYFLLGEKLSTFQLSGAILLIIAVIMASIRKR' A
#
# COMPACT_ATOMS: atom_id res chain seq x y z
N THR A 1 -13.96 2.86 -15.47
CA THR A 1 -14.49 2.69 -14.10
C THR A 1 -13.56 3.16 -12.98
N GLY A 2 -12.29 3.54 -13.22
CA GLY A 2 -11.37 3.92 -12.15
C GLY A 2 -11.44 5.38 -11.62
N ILE A 3 -11.97 6.32 -12.41
CA ILE A 3 -11.89 7.77 -12.11
C ILE A 3 -12.53 8.12 -10.76
N ALA A 4 -13.74 7.60 -10.48
CA ALA A 4 -14.43 7.87 -9.22
C ALA A 4 -13.66 7.30 -8.00
N ALA A 5 -13.08 6.11 -8.13
CA ALA A 5 -12.28 5.48 -7.09
C ALA A 5 -10.99 6.30 -6.82
N SER A 6 -10.26 6.69 -7.87
CA SER A 6 -9.05 7.51 -7.74
C SER A 6 -9.34 8.87 -7.13
N VAL A 7 -10.40 9.56 -7.56
CA VAL A 7 -10.80 10.86 -7.00
C VAL A 7 -11.16 10.73 -5.52
N LEU A 8 -11.95 9.71 -5.14
CA LEU A 8 -12.28 9.48 -3.73
C LEU A 8 -11.04 9.19 -2.87
N VAL A 9 -10.14 8.33 -3.34
CA VAL A 9 -8.90 7.99 -2.63
C VAL A 9 -8.05 9.25 -2.42
N ILE A 10 -7.86 10.07 -3.46
CA ILE A 10 -7.07 11.31 -3.37
C ILE A 10 -7.72 12.30 -2.40
N LEU A 11 -9.04 12.47 -2.42
CA LEU A 11 -9.73 13.39 -1.50
C LEU A 11 -9.57 12.95 -0.03
N VAL A 12 -9.75 11.66 0.25
CA VAL A 12 -9.55 11.10 1.59
C VAL A 12 -8.08 11.24 1.99
N GLN A 13 -7.15 10.89 1.10
CA GLN A 13 -5.72 11.02 1.34
C GLN A 13 -5.34 12.46 1.69
N LEU A 14 -5.74 13.45 0.91
CA LEU A 14 -5.42 14.86 1.16
C LEU A 14 -6.00 15.37 2.48
N LYS A 15 -7.20 14.91 2.86
CA LYS A 15 -7.84 15.27 4.14
C LYS A 15 -7.04 14.73 5.33
N TYR A 16 -6.68 13.46 5.32
CA TYR A 16 -6.01 12.82 6.45
C TYR A 16 -4.49 12.99 6.45
N GLN A 17 -3.85 13.21 5.30
CA GLN A 17 -2.40 13.45 5.21
C GLN A 17 -1.98 14.69 6.02
N LYS A 18 -2.85 15.71 6.15
CA LYS A 18 -2.61 16.86 7.02
C LYS A 18 -2.56 16.50 8.51
N ILE A 19 -3.26 15.45 8.91
CA ILE A 19 -3.37 14.99 10.31
C ILE A 19 -2.25 14.01 10.64
N VAL A 20 -1.99 13.05 9.75
CA VAL A 20 -1.03 11.94 9.99
C VAL A 20 0.40 12.29 9.54
N GLY A 21 0.55 13.31 8.68
CA GLY A 21 1.83 13.79 8.15
C GLY A 21 2.32 13.00 6.93
N SER A 22 3.01 13.70 6.02
CA SER A 22 3.39 13.20 4.69
C SER A 22 4.16 11.88 4.71
N ASN A 23 5.17 11.75 5.59
CA ASN A 23 5.96 10.51 5.71
C ASN A 23 5.10 9.30 6.11
N THR A 24 4.15 9.45 7.03
CA THR A 24 3.32 8.31 7.44
C THR A 24 2.36 7.92 6.33
N THR A 25 1.76 8.90 5.64
CA THR A 25 0.90 8.63 4.48
C THR A 25 1.65 7.91 3.36
N ALA A 26 2.90 8.31 3.07
CA ALA A 26 3.73 7.63 2.07
C ALA A 26 4.00 6.16 2.42
N LEU A 27 4.19 5.85 3.71
CA LEU A 27 4.36 4.46 4.18
C LEU A 27 3.08 3.64 4.04
N ILE A 28 1.92 4.22 4.36
CA ILE A 28 0.63 3.56 4.17
C ILE A 28 0.40 3.25 2.69
N PHE A 29 0.66 4.22 1.81
CA PHE A 29 0.53 4.04 0.36
C PHE A 29 1.49 2.99 -0.19
N SER A 30 2.69 2.92 0.37
CA SER A 30 3.66 1.88 0.00
C SER A 30 3.10 0.47 0.24
N GLY A 31 2.16 0.29 1.16
CA GLY A 31 1.48 -0.99 1.41
C GLY A 31 0.47 -1.43 0.34
N GLU A 32 0.04 -0.54 -0.57
CA GLU A 32 -0.91 -0.84 -1.65
C GLU A 32 -0.59 -2.12 -2.44
N PRO A 33 0.67 -2.39 -2.87
CA PRO A 33 0.98 -3.56 -3.69
C PRO A 33 0.76 -4.89 -2.93
N VAL A 34 0.88 -4.88 -1.61
CA VAL A 34 0.59 -6.05 -0.76
C VAL A 34 -0.90 -6.37 -0.80
N PHE A 35 -1.75 -5.35 -0.59
CA PHE A 35 -3.20 -5.52 -0.69
C PHE A 35 -3.63 -5.90 -2.11
N ALA A 36 -3.06 -5.27 -3.13
CA ALA A 36 -3.31 -5.62 -4.52
C ALA A 36 -2.98 -7.08 -4.81
N SER A 37 -1.85 -7.59 -4.30
CA SER A 37 -1.45 -9.00 -4.45
C SER A 37 -2.40 -9.95 -3.73
N ILE A 38 -2.85 -9.61 -2.52
CA ILE A 38 -3.85 -10.39 -1.76
C ILE A 38 -5.17 -10.44 -2.53
N PHE A 39 -5.67 -9.29 -2.97
CA PHE A 39 -6.93 -9.21 -3.70
C PHE A 39 -6.84 -9.88 -5.08
N SER A 40 -5.69 -9.82 -5.76
CA SER A 40 -5.51 -10.55 -7.03
C SER A 40 -5.58 -12.06 -6.83
N TYR A 41 -4.98 -12.57 -5.75
CA TYR A 41 -5.10 -13.99 -5.40
C TYR A 41 -6.55 -14.40 -5.12
N PHE A 42 -7.30 -13.61 -4.34
CA PHE A 42 -8.67 -13.97 -3.95
C PHE A 42 -9.75 -13.68 -5.01
N LEU A 43 -9.69 -12.54 -5.70
CA LEU A 43 -10.72 -12.09 -6.65
C LEU A 43 -10.47 -12.58 -8.08
N LEU A 44 -9.20 -12.61 -8.50
CA LEU A 44 -8.81 -12.98 -9.86
C LEU A 44 -8.31 -14.42 -9.95
N GLY A 45 -8.08 -15.09 -8.81
CA GLY A 45 -7.55 -16.45 -8.76
C GLY A 45 -6.10 -16.56 -9.23
N GLU A 46 -5.37 -15.44 -9.29
CA GLU A 46 -3.98 -15.43 -9.72
C GLU A 46 -3.09 -16.15 -8.71
N LYS A 47 -2.25 -17.08 -9.19
CA LYS A 47 -1.24 -17.71 -8.34
C LYS A 47 -0.07 -16.75 -8.21
N LEU A 48 0.21 -16.34 -6.96
CA LEU A 48 1.39 -15.54 -6.67
C LEU A 48 2.65 -16.38 -6.93
N SER A 49 3.53 -15.87 -7.78
CA SER A 49 4.84 -16.48 -8.00
C SER A 49 5.72 -16.32 -6.76
N THR A 50 6.72 -17.18 -6.60
CA THR A 50 7.72 -17.07 -5.53
C THR A 50 8.44 -15.71 -5.54
N PHE A 51 8.59 -15.08 -6.72
CA PHE A 51 9.16 -13.74 -6.87
C PHE A 51 8.20 -12.63 -6.40
N GLN A 52 6.90 -12.74 -6.67
CA GLN A 52 5.91 -11.81 -6.13
C GLN A 52 5.82 -11.91 -4.61
N LEU A 53 5.91 -13.12 -4.07
CA LEU A 53 5.88 -13.37 -2.63
C LEU A 53 7.11 -12.78 -1.93
N SER A 54 8.31 -12.94 -2.52
CA SER A 54 9.53 -12.33 -1.98
C SER A 54 9.48 -10.79 -2.07
N GLY A 55 8.94 -10.24 -3.17
CA GLY A 55 8.69 -8.81 -3.31
C GLY A 55 7.74 -8.26 -2.25
N ALA A 56 6.64 -8.96 -1.97
CA ALA A 56 5.69 -8.58 -0.93
C ALA A 56 6.32 -8.59 0.48
N ILE A 57 7.12 -9.61 0.79
CA ILE A 57 7.86 -9.70 2.06
C ILE A 57 8.86 -8.54 2.19
N LEU A 58 9.63 -8.27 1.12
CA LEU A 58 10.61 -7.19 1.10
C LEU A 58 9.94 -5.82 1.32
N LEU A 59 8.77 -5.61 0.71
CA LEU A 59 7.98 -4.39 0.88
C LEU A 59 7.53 -4.21 2.33
N ILE A 60 6.99 -5.26 2.95
CA ILE A 60 6.58 -5.22 4.37
C ILE A 60 7.77 -4.85 5.27
N ILE A 61 8.94 -5.47 5.05
CA ILE A 61 10.16 -5.16 5.79
C ILE A 61 10.56 -3.69 5.60
N ALA A 62 10.55 -3.19 4.36
CA ALA A 62 10.89 -1.80 4.06
C ALA A 62 9.95 -0.80 4.78
N VAL A 63 8.64 -1.07 4.79
CA VAL A 63 7.64 -0.24 5.49
C VAL A 63 7.88 -0.25 7.00
N ILE A 64 8.14 -1.41 7.60
CA ILE A 64 8.45 -1.53 9.04
C ILE A 64 9.73 -0.78 9.39
N MET A 65 10.81 -0.95 8.62
CA MET A 65 12.07 -0.25 8.84
C MET A 65 11.89 1.27 8.76
N ALA A 66 11.14 1.74 7.76
CA ALA A 66 10.91 3.16 7.56
C ALA A 66 9.93 3.74 8.59
N SER A 67 9.01 2.95 9.16
CA SER A 67 8.16 3.40 10.26
C SER A 67 8.92 3.50 11.59
N ILE A 68 9.89 2.61 11.85
CA ILE A 68 10.69 2.61 13.08
C ILE A 68 11.66 3.81 13.12
N ARG A 69 12.18 4.25 11.98
CA ARG A 69 13.12 5.39 11.89
C ARG A 69 12.51 6.75 12.23
N LYS A 70 11.21 6.81 12.50
CA LYS A 70 10.48 8.04 12.84
C LYS A 70 10.46 8.36 14.35
N ARG A 71 11.40 7.82 15.14
CA ARG A 71 11.72 8.32 16.49
C ARG A 71 12.94 9.21 16.45
#